data_AF-A0AAW9Q774-F1
#
_entry.id   AF-A0AAW9Q774-F1
#
_cell.length_a   1.000
_cell.length_b   1.000
_cell.length_c   1.000
_cell.angle_alpha   90.00
_cell.angle_beta   90.00
_cell.angle_gamma   90.00
#
_symmetry.space_group_name_H-M   'P 1'
#
loop_
_entity.id
_entity.type
_entity.pdbx_description
1 polymer ?
#
loop_
_entity_poly.entity_id
_entity_poly.type
_entity_poly.pdbx_seq_one_letter_code
_entity_poly.pdbx_strand_id
1 'polypeptide(L)' 'MTEYIIIVALIAVAAIATYQFFGQTIRSQTAGIAQEVSGQTADTAIRESQTTADSAATEGTTVKGLDAYSNNNSRD' A
#
# COMPACT_ATOMS: atom_id res chain seq x y z
N MET A 1 -3.97 -21.99 21.45
CA MET A 1 -4.06 -20.54 21.78
C MET A 1 -2.89 -19.76 21.21
N THR A 2 -1.65 -20.24 21.35
CA THR A 2 -0.43 -19.61 20.81
C THR A 2 -0.33 -19.60 19.28
N GLU A 3 -0.75 -20.66 18.58
CA GLU A 3 -0.78 -20.68 17.10
C GLU A 3 -1.69 -19.59 16.51
N TYR A 4 -2.85 -19.34 17.13
CA TYR A 4 -3.76 -18.28 16.69
C TYR A 4 -3.13 -16.90 16.81
N ILE A 5 -2.38 -16.66 17.89
CA ILE A 5 -1.65 -15.40 18.09
C ILE A 5 -0.58 -15.22 17.01
N ILE A 6 0.14 -16.29 16.66
CA ILE A 6 1.19 -16.27 15.64
C ILE A 6 0.59 -15.99 14.25
N ILE A 7 -0.51 -16.67 13.88
CA ILE A 7 -1.17 -16.45 12.58
C ILE A 7 -1.70 -15.02 12.45
N VAL A 8 -2.34 -14.49 13.50
CA VAL A 8 -2.85 -13.11 13.50
C VAL A 8 -1.71 -12.10 13.39
N ALA A 9 -0.60 -12.32 14.09
CA ALA A 9 0.58 -11.45 14.00
C ALA A 9 1.16 -11.42 12.58
N LEU A 10 1.21 -12.56 11.88
CA LEU A 10 1.72 -12.64 10.51
C LEU A 10 0.81 -11.91 9.50
N ILE A 11 -0.51 -12.07 9.63
CA ILE A 11 -1.48 -11.35 8.80
C ILE A 11 -1.39 -9.83 9.04
N ALA A 12 -1.26 -9.42 10.31
CA ALA A 12 -1.14 -8.01 10.68
C ALA A 12 0.09 -7.36 10.03
N VAL A 13 1.24 -8.04 10.04
CA VAL A 13 2.47 -7.53 9.39
C VAL A 13 2.32 -7.47 7.87
N ALA A 14 1.69 -8.49 7.26
CA ALA A 14 1.46 -8.50 5.81
C ALA A 14 0.51 -7.38 5.35
N ALA A 15 -0.46 -6.99 6.18
CA ALA A 15 -1.44 -5.96 5.83
C ALA A 15 -0.92 -4.51 5.94
N ILE A 16 0.25 -4.27 6.55
CA ILE A 16 0.77 -2.91 6.77
C ILE A 16 0.92 -2.17 5.44
N ALA A 17 1.49 -2.81 4.42
CA ALA A 17 1.77 -2.17 3.13
C ALA A 17 0.49 -1.71 2.41
N THR A 18 -0.55 -2.55 2.39
CA THR A 18 -1.82 -2.23 1.73
C THR A 18 -2.55 -1.08 2.43
N TYR A 19 -2.55 -1.02 3.76
CA TYR A 19 -3.13 0.10 4.50
C TYR A 19 -2.37 1.41 4.30
N GLN A 20 -1.04 1.36 4.18
CA GLN A 20 -0.23 2.55 3.87
C GLN A 20 -0.57 3.11 2.49
N PHE A 21 -0.72 2.25 1.48
CA PHE A 21 -1.12 2.71 0.14
C PHE A 21 -2.54 3.27 0.12
N PHE A 22 -3.49 2.58 0.76
CA PHE A 22 -4.86 3.08 0.85
C PHE A 22 -4.94 4.46 1.52
N GLY A 23 -4.24 4.63 2.65
CA GLY A 23 -4.19 5.92 3.37
C GLY A 23 -3.56 7.04 2.54
N GLN A 24 -2.53 6.74 1.75
CA GLN A 24 -1.92 7.70 0.81
C GLN A 24 -2.92 8.08 -0.29
N THR A 25 -3.58 7.12 -0.93
CA THR A 25 -4.58 7.37 -1.99
C THR A 25 -5.73 8.26 -1.51
N ILE A 26 -6.31 7.97 -0.33
CA ILE A 26 -7.40 8.80 0.23
C ILE A 26 -6.90 10.22 0.53
N ARG A 27 -5.71 10.37 1.10
CA ARG A 27 -5.14 11.69 1.42
C ARG A 27 -4.88 12.50 0.15
N SER A 28 -4.30 11.89 -0.89
CA SER A 28 -4.05 12.56 -2.17
C SER A 28 -5.34 12.96 -2.86
N GLN A 29 -6.36 12.10 -2.91
CA GLN A 29 -7.67 12.48 -3.46
C GLN A 29 -8.33 13.61 -2.65
N THR A 30 -8.26 13.55 -1.32
CA THR A 30 -8.81 14.61 -0.46
C THR A 30 -8.09 15.95 -0.69
N ALA A 31 -6.76 15.92 -0.87
CA ALA A 31 -5.99 17.11 -1.23
C ALA A 31 -6.39 17.63 -2.63
N GLY A 32 -6.62 16.75 -3.59
CA GLY A 32 -7.11 17.10 -4.93
C GLY A 32 -8.48 17.77 -4.90
N ILE A 33 -9.43 17.20 -4.16
CA ILE A 33 -10.77 17.80 -3.97
C ILE A 33 -10.64 19.19 -3.33
N ALA A 34 -9.79 19.35 -2.31
CA ALA A 34 -9.55 20.65 -1.68
C ALA A 34 -8.94 21.68 -2.66
N GLN A 35 -8.01 21.25 -3.52
CA GLN A 35 -7.45 22.09 -4.58
C GLN A 35 -8.52 22.53 -5.58
N GLU A 36 -9.35 21.60 -6.03
CA GLU A 36 -10.39 21.86 -7.03
C GLU A 36 -11.49 22.77 -6.48
N VAL A 37 -11.87 22.58 -5.22
CA VAL A 37 -12.78 23.50 -4.49
C VAL A 37 -12.17 24.90 -4.35
N SER A 38 -10.84 25.01 -4.22
CA SER A 38 -10.14 26.29 -4.20
C SER A 38 -9.94 26.92 -5.59
N GLY A 39 -10.42 26.27 -6.66
CA GLY A 39 -10.25 26.71 -8.05
C GLY A 39 -8.90 26.36 -8.68
N GLN A 40 -8.11 25.49 -8.03
CA GLN A 40 -6.83 25.00 -8.54
C GLN A 40 -6.98 23.62 -9.17
N THR A 41 -6.19 23.31 -10.19
CA THR A 41 -6.20 22.00 -10.83
C THR A 41 -5.55 20.95 -9.94
N ALA A 42 -6.20 19.78 -9.83
CA ALA A 42 -5.79 18.67 -8.96
C ALA A 42 -4.94 17.58 -9.67
N ASP A 43 -4.48 17.81 -10.90
CA ASP A 43 -3.82 16.80 -11.75
C ASP A 43 -2.66 16.05 -11.07
N THR A 44 -1.87 16.76 -10.26
CA THR A 44 -0.74 16.16 -9.55
C THR A 44 -1.22 15.19 -8.47
N ALA A 45 -2.22 15.59 -7.68
CA ALA A 45 -2.80 14.74 -6.64
C ALA A 45 -3.49 13.50 -7.23
N ILE A 46 -4.11 13.64 -8.41
CA ILE A 46 -4.70 12.53 -9.16
C ILE A 46 -3.62 11.55 -9.64
N ARG A 47 -2.54 12.05 -10.25
CA ARG A 47 -1.42 11.22 -10.74
C ARG A 47 -0.71 10.47 -9.61
N GLU A 48 -0.50 11.11 -8.47
CA GLU A 48 0.07 10.46 -7.28
C GLU A 48 -0.86 9.37 -6.73
N SER A 49 -2.18 9.63 -6.70
CA SER A 49 -3.18 8.65 -6.29
C SER A 49 -3.19 7.42 -7.21
N GLN A 50 -3.09 7.62 -8.52
CA GLN A 50 -3.01 6.54 -9.52
C GLN A 50 -1.75 5.70 -9.31
N THR A 51 -0.58 6.35 -9.20
CA THR A 51 0.70 5.67 -8.97
C THR A 51 0.67 4.84 -7.69
N THR A 52 0.08 5.38 -6.63
CA THR A 52 -0.07 4.69 -5.34
C THR A 52 -1.02 3.50 -5.46
N ALA A 53 -2.12 3.65 -6.19
CA ALA A 53 -3.08 2.56 -6.45
C ALA A 53 -2.45 1.43 -7.29
N ASP A 54 -1.65 1.76 -8.30
CA ASP A 54 -0.94 0.77 -9.12
C ASP A 54 0.12 0.02 -8.31
N SER A 55 0.82 0.73 -7.43
CA SER A 55 1.77 0.13 -6.48
C SER A 55 1.06 -0.81 -5.51
N ALA A 56 -0.12 -0.43 -5.01
CA ALA A 56 -0.95 -1.28 -4.16
C ALA A 56 -1.44 -2.53 -4.88
N ALA A 57 -1.85 -2.40 -6.15
CA ALA A 57 -2.26 -3.53 -6.98
C ALA A 57 -1.10 -4.50 -7.24
N THR A 58 0.09 -3.96 -7.49
CA THR A 58 1.32 -4.76 -7.66
C THR A 58 1.69 -5.50 -6.37
N GLU A 59 1.67 -4.82 -5.23
CA GLU A 59 1.94 -5.45 -3.93
C GLU A 59 0.89 -6.51 -3.59
N GLY A 60 -0.40 -6.25 -3.87
CA GLY A 60 -1.49 -7.19 -3.62
C GLY A 60 -1.49 -8.43 -4.52
N THR A 61 -0.83 -8.37 -5.67
CA THR A 61 -0.63 -9.52 -6.58
C THR A 61 0.71 -10.23 -6.35
N THR A 62 1.61 -9.64 -5.57
CA THR A 62 2.89 -10.25 -5.23
C THR A 62 2.66 -11.37 -4.22
N VAL A 63 2.92 -12.61 -4.64
CA VAL A 63 2.83 -13.79 -3.76
C VAL A 63 4.00 -13.77 -2.77
N LYS A 64 3.76 -13.27 -1.55
CA LYS A 64 4.75 -13.29 -0.46
C LYS A 64 4.65 -14.59 0.33
N GLY A 65 5.16 -15.67 -0.26
CA GLY A 65 5.35 -16.95 0.41
C GLY A 65 6.67 -17.02 1.17
N LEU A 66 6.83 -18.03 2.04
CA LEU A 66 8.09 -18.30 2.76
C LEU A 66 9.29 -18.52 1.82
N ASP A 67 9.03 -18.92 0.57
CA ASP A 67 10.02 -19.06 -0.51
C ASP A 67 10.68 -17.71 -0.89
N ALA A 68 9.93 -16.60 -0.84
CA ALA A 68 10.46 -15.26 -1.08
C ALA A 68 11.41 -14.80 0.05
N TYR A 69 11.31 -15.40 1.25
CA TYR A 69 12.17 -15.09 2.39
C TYR A 69 13.58 -15.68 2.23
N SER A 70 13.70 -16.84 1.58
CA SER A 70 14.99 -17.48 1.27
C SER A 70 15.66 -16.81 0.06
N ASN A 71 14.91 -16.48 -0.99
CA ASN A 71 15.45 -15.89 -2.21
C ASN A 71 15.91 -14.42 -2.07
N ASN A 72 15.41 -13.68 -1.08
CA ASN A 72 15.83 -12.28 -0.86
C ASN A 72 17.01 -12.14 0.14
N ASN A 73 17.51 -13.27 0.69
CA ASN A 73 18.72 -13.30 1.52
C ASN A 73 19.99 -13.59 0.70
N SER A 74 19.89 -13.66 -0.63
CA SER A 74 21.03 -13.62 -1.55
C SER A 74 21.15 -12.22 -2.16
N ARG A 75 21.40 -11.23 -1.31
CA ARG A 75 21.93 -9.93 -1.73
C ARG A 75 23.38 -9.89 -1.27
N ASP A 76 24.28 -10.12 -2.23
CA ASP A 76 25.74 -9.95 -2.22
C ASP A 76 26.51 -10.21 -0.91
#